data_AF-A0A930N3M7-F1
#
_entry.id   AF-A0A930N3M7-F1
#
_cell.length_a   1.000
_cell.length_b   1.000
_cell.length_c   1.000
_cell.angle_alpha   90.00
_cell.angle_beta   90.00
_cell.angle_gamma   90.00
#
_symmetry.space_group_name_H-M   'P 1'
#
loop_
_entity.id
_entity.type
_entity.pdbx_description
1 polymer ?
#
loop_
_entity_poly.entity_id
_entity_poly.type
_entity_poly.pdbx_seq_one_letter_code
_entity_poly.pdbx_strand_id
1 'polypeptide(L)' 'FGDVHIYRDHMEQVELQLTREPRPLPRLCLNPEITRLEDFRYEDFELLDYDPHPHIAGKVSV' A
#
# COMPACT_ATOMS: atom_id res chain seq x y z
N PHE A 1 17.43 6.89 6.01
CA PHE A 1 17.11 5.51 6.44
C PHE A 1 18.35 4.87 7.04
N GLY A 2 18.17 3.91 7.95
CA GLY A 2 19.25 3.10 8.55
C GLY A 2 19.66 1.96 7.62
N ASP A 3 19.28 0.72 7.97
CA ASP A 3 19.44 -0.43 7.08
C ASP A 3 18.28 -0.52 6.07
N VAL A 4 18.61 -0.59 4.79
CA VAL A 4 17.67 -0.79 3.68
C VAL A 4 18.13 -2.02 2.92
N HIS A 5 17.33 -3.08 2.93
CA HIS A 5 17.65 -4.36 2.32
C HIS A 5 16.43 -4.99 1.64
N ILE A 6 16.71 -5.97 0.78
CA ILE A 6 15.74 -6.82 0.11
C ILE A 6 15.98 -8.25 0.57
N TYR A 7 14.93 -8.95 1.02
CA TYR A 7 15.04 -10.37 1.31
C TYR A 7 15.27 -11.16 0.03
N ARG A 8 16.16 -12.16 0.09
CA ARG A 8 16.56 -12.92 -1.10
C ARG A 8 15.39 -13.60 -1.81
N ASP A 9 14.37 -14.03 -1.07
CA ASP A 9 13.17 -14.66 -1.62
C ASP A 9 12.14 -13.65 -2.18
N HIS A 10 12.47 -12.36 -2.20
CA HIS A 10 11.67 -11.28 -2.81
C HIS A 10 12.25 -10.74 -4.13
N MET A 11 13.40 -11.25 -4.58
CA MET A 11 14.09 -10.68 -5.75
C MET A 11 13.22 -10.71 -7.01
N GLU A 12 12.58 -11.84 -7.32
CA GLU A 12 11.69 -11.97 -8.50
C GLU A 12 10.48 -11.03 -8.42
N GLN A 13 9.91 -10.85 -7.22
CA GLN A 13 8.77 -9.96 -6.97
C GLN A 13 9.14 -8.49 -7.19
N VAL A 14 10.32 -8.07 -6.69
CA VAL A 14 10.82 -6.71 -6.86
C VAL A 14 11.13 -6.44 -8.33
N GLU A 15 11.81 -7.37 -9.02
CA GLU A 15 12.10 -7.25 -10.44
C GLU A 15 10.81 -7.10 -11.26
N LEU A 16 9.79 -7.94 -10.99
CA LEU A 16 8.48 -7.81 -11.64
C LEU A 16 7.83 -6.44 -11.33
N GLN A 17 7.87 -5.97 -10.08
CA GLN A 17 7.28 -4.70 -9.71
C GLN A 17 7.95 -3.51 -10.44
N LEU A 18 9.28 -3.56 -10.62
CA LEU A 18 10.04 -2.52 -11.30
C LEU A 18 9.76 -2.46 -12.82
N THR A 19 9.19 -3.51 -13.41
CA THR A 19 8.75 -3.47 -14.82
C THR A 19 7.43 -2.72 -15.04
N ARG A 20 6.70 -2.37 -13.97
CA ARG A 20 5.37 -1.76 -14.06
C ARG A 20 5.45 -0.24 -14.11
N GLU A 21 4.77 0.36 -15.08
CA GLU A 21 4.62 1.82 -15.12
C GLU A 21 3.71 2.29 -13.96
N PRO A 22 4.12 3.35 -13.23
CA PRO A 22 3.27 3.94 -12.20
C PRO A 22 1.94 4.45 -12.77
N ARG A 23 0.85 4.21 -12.04
CA ARG A 23 -0.48 4.76 -12.33
C ARG A 23 -0.76 5.97 -11.45
N PRO A 24 -1.77 6.79 -11.77
CA PRO A 24 -2.18 7.89 -10.90
C PRO A 24 -2.39 7.45 -9.46
N LEU A 25 -2.01 8.30 -8.51
CA LEU A 25 -2.19 8.03 -7.09
C LEU A 25 -3.68 8.09 -6.72
N PRO A 26 -4.15 7.23 -5.79
CA PRO A 26 -5.51 7.31 -5.28
C PRO A 26 -5.69 8.52 -4.36
N ARG A 27 -6.93 8.75 -3.93
CA ARG A 27 -7.27 9.72 -2.89
C ARG A 27 -7.91 9.02 -1.70
N LEU A 28 -7.34 9.22 -0.50
CA LEU A 28 -7.94 8.77 0.75
C LEU A 28 -8.77 9.93 1.34
N CYS A 29 -10.07 9.73 1.47
CA CYS A 29 -10.99 10.66 2.13
C CYS A 29 -11.32 10.15 3.54
N LEU A 30 -11.35 11.06 4.51
CA LEU A 30 -11.71 10.78 5.89
C LEU A 30 -13.07 11.38 6.20
N ASN A 31 -13.88 10.69 6.99
CA ASN A 31 -15.14 11.21 7.50
C ASN A 31 -14.89 12.48 8.36
N PRO A 32 -15.39 13.66 7.96
CA PRO A 32 -15.12 14.91 8.66
C PRO A 32 -15.89 15.04 10.00
N GLU A 33 -16.89 14.20 10.23
CA GLU A 33 -17.66 14.20 11.48
C GLU A 33 -16.86 13.60 12.65
N ILE A 34 -15.82 12.79 12.37
CA ILE A 34 -14.98 12.17 13.39
C ILE A 34 -13.87 13.14 13.80
N THR A 35 -13.88 13.51 15.08
CA THR A 35 -12.99 14.55 15.63
C THR A 35 -12.02 14.02 16.69
N ARG A 36 -12.12 12.74 17.07
CA ARG A 36 -11.20 12.06 17.99
C ARG A 36 -10.53 10.88 17.30
N LEU A 37 -9.25 10.69 17.58
CA LEU A 37 -8.43 9.68 16.91
C LEU A 37 -8.93 8.25 17.16
N GLU A 38 -9.40 7.98 18.37
CA GLU A 38 -9.87 6.67 18.82
C GLU A 38 -11.27 6.29 18.32
N ASP A 39 -12.02 7.25 17.74
CA ASP A 39 -13.40 7.03 17.29
C ASP A 39 -13.49 6.53 15.84
N PHE A 40 -12.40 6.60 15.07
CA PHE A 40 -12.35 6.15 13.68
C PHE A 40 -12.60 4.65 13.54
N ARG A 41 -13.42 4.28 12.56
CA ARG A 41 -13.68 2.90 12.14
C ARG A 41 -13.35 2.71 10.67
N TYR A 42 -13.35 1.46 10.21
CA TYR A 42 -13.03 1.13 8.82
C TYR A 42 -13.92 1.90 7.82
N GLU A 43 -15.19 2.10 8.15
CA GLU A 43 -16.18 2.76 7.30
C GLU A 43 -15.97 4.27 7.17
N ASP A 44 -15.14 4.87 8.02
CA ASP A 44 -14.82 6.32 7.98
C ASP A 44 -13.72 6.67 6.97
N PHE A 45 -13.16 5.66 6.30
CA PHE A 45 -12.12 5.81 5.29
C PHE A 45 -12.66 5.41 3.92
N GLU A 46 -12.63 6.35 2.98
CA GLU A 46 -13.00 6.09 1.59
C GLU A 46 -11.77 6.20 0.69
N LEU A 47 -11.45 5.12 -0.02
CA LEU A 47 -10.35 5.08 -0.98
C LEU A 47 -10.90 5.24 -2.39
N LEU A 48 -10.68 6.41 -2.98
CA LEU A 48 -11.15 6.77 -4.31
C LEU A 48 -10.04 6.58 -5.34
N ASP A 49 -10.45 6.16 -6.55
CA ASP A 49 -9.59 6.06 -7.74
C ASP A 49 -8.39 5.12 -7.55
N TYR A 50 -8.52 4.09 -6.71
CA TYR A 50 -7.48 3.08 -6.51
C TYR A 50 -7.51 2.02 -7.63
N ASP A 51 -6.65 2.21 -8.61
CA ASP A 51 -6.45 1.29 -9.74
C ASP A 51 -5.03 0.68 -9.74
N PRO A 52 -4.72 -0.26 -8.82
CA PRO A 52 -3.40 -0.86 -8.73
C PRO A 52 -3.17 -1.91 -9.82
N HIS A 53 -1.90 -2.19 -10.10
CA HIS A 53 -1.53 -3.41 -10.80
C HIS A 53 -1.87 -4.66 -9.97
N PRO A 54 -1.99 -5.86 -10.59
CA PRO A 54 -2.30 -7.09 -9.86
C PRO A 54 -1.34 -7.37 -8.70
N HIS A 55 -1.87 -7.94 -7.62
CA HIS A 55 -1.12 -8.29 -6.42
C HIS A 55 0.11 -9.17 -6.72
N ILE A 56 1.24 -8.88 -6.07
CA ILE A 56 2.46 -9.70 -6.09
C ILE A 56 2.67 -10.25 -4.68
N ALA A 57 2.67 -11.57 -4.52
CA ALA A 57 2.83 -12.20 -3.21
C ALA A 57 4.31 -12.28 -2.79
N GLY A 58 4.67 -11.61 -1.70
CA GLY A 58 5.96 -11.75 -1.01
C GLY A 58 5.79 -12.51 0.31
N LYS A 59 6.75 -13.36 0.69
CA LYS A 59 6.69 -14.14 1.94
C LYS A 59 7.32 -13.37 3.09
N VAL A 60 6.70 -13.38 4.27
CA VAL A 60 7.36 -12.84 5.46
C VAL A 60 8.49 -13.79 5.86
N SER A 61 9.72 -13.28 5.94
CA SER A 61 10.84 -14.02 6.54
C SER A 61 10.69 -14.04 8.05
N VAL A 62 10.92 -15.20 8.67
CA VAL A 62 10.90 -15.42 10.12
C VAL A 62 12.31 -15.36 10.68
#